data_AF-A0A2A4GLE3-F1
#
_entry.id   AF-A0A2A4GLE3-F1
#
_cell.length_a   1.000
_cell.length_b   1.000
_cell.length_c   1.000
_cell.angle_alpha   90.00
_cell.angle_beta   90.00
_cell.angle_gamma   90.00
#
_symmetry.space_group_name_H-M   'P 1'
#
loop_
_entity.id
_entity.type
_entity.pdbx_description
1 polymer ?
#
loop_
_entity_poly.entity_id
_entity_poly.type
_entity_poly.pdbx_seq_one_letter_code
_entity_poly.pdbx_strand_id
1 'polypeptide(L)'
;MLIEPSSILYAYAITRDFGFAPNPFHGFCTLATCKPDIRNTAKVGDWILGVGGANLKNAKKKCILLMKVTEKMSFDDYWDDHRFSIKKPARNGSRVQVLGDNIYHKDRNGEWIQEDSHHSNPDGSFNITNLYRDTKANQVLISDHFYYFGDKAIEIDLGSIGYNRIRNYKKISLDKSEPAKKIIEEIDIKFHSDKNIIISDPCQFSDFYKRVDQGTGELY
;
A
#
# COMPACT_ATOMS: atom_id res chain seq x y z
N MET A 1 20.74 10.30 0.21
CA MET A 1 20.07 11.20 -0.75
C MET A 1 18.58 10.89 -0.71
N LEU A 2 17.71 11.90 -0.60
CA LEU A 2 16.26 11.68 -0.46
C LEU A 2 15.67 11.05 -1.74
N ILE A 3 15.91 11.71 -2.88
CA ILE A 3 15.49 11.26 -4.21
C ILE A 3 16.70 10.72 -4.96
N GLU A 4 16.62 9.49 -5.45
CA GLU A 4 17.71 8.85 -6.18
C GLU A 4 17.65 9.20 -7.68
N PRO A 5 18.80 9.27 -8.38
CA PRO A 5 18.81 9.45 -9.83
C PRO A 5 17.98 8.37 -10.52
N SER A 6 17.22 8.76 -11.54
CA SER A 6 16.37 7.86 -12.34
C SER A 6 15.26 7.14 -11.57
N SER A 7 14.96 7.59 -10.35
CA SER A 7 13.80 7.11 -9.60
C SER A 7 12.47 7.59 -10.21
N ILE A 8 11.43 6.82 -9.97
CA ILE A 8 10.07 7.03 -10.46
C ILE A 8 9.13 7.26 -9.28
N LEU A 9 8.23 8.24 -9.42
CA LEU A 9 7.05 8.37 -8.57
C LEU A 9 5.86 7.66 -9.21
N TYR A 10 5.33 6.66 -8.51
CA TYR A 10 4.12 5.94 -8.85
C TYR A 10 2.94 6.51 -8.07
N ALA A 11 2.07 7.27 -8.73
CA ALA A 11 0.89 7.85 -8.10
C ALA A 11 -0.36 7.04 -8.46
N TYR A 12 -1.15 6.61 -7.47
CA TYR A 12 -2.37 5.84 -7.69
C TYR A 12 -3.51 6.26 -6.77
N ALA A 13 -4.75 5.95 -7.19
CA ALA A 13 -5.93 6.18 -6.38
C ALA A 13 -6.15 5.03 -5.39
N ILE A 14 -6.16 5.34 -4.09
CA ILE A 14 -6.63 4.45 -3.02
C ILE A 14 -8.16 4.51 -3.01
N THR A 15 -8.79 3.40 -3.39
CA THR A 15 -10.26 3.28 -3.44
C THR A 15 -10.86 2.86 -2.10
N ARG A 16 -10.06 2.16 -1.29
CA ARG A 16 -10.41 1.68 0.04
C ARG A 16 -9.19 1.79 0.92
N ASP A 17 -9.36 2.36 2.10
CA ASP A 17 -8.27 2.63 3.03
C ASP A 17 -8.62 2.08 4.42
N PHE A 18 -8.63 0.75 4.52
CA PHE A 18 -8.81 0.06 5.79
C PHE A 18 -7.51 -0.06 6.58
N GLY A 19 -6.35 0.13 5.94
CA GLY A 19 -5.03 -0.19 6.49
C GLY A 19 -4.50 -1.57 6.08
N PHE A 20 -5.10 -2.22 5.08
CA PHE A 20 -4.68 -3.54 4.57
C PHE A 20 -3.58 -3.46 3.51
N ALA A 21 -3.72 -2.66 2.46
CA ALA A 21 -2.69 -2.48 1.43
C ALA A 21 -2.92 -1.14 0.72
N PRO A 22 -2.19 -0.07 1.11
CA PRO A 22 -0.99 -0.10 1.94
C PRO A 22 -1.26 -0.43 3.42
N ASN A 23 -0.35 -1.15 4.07
CA ASN A 23 -0.38 -1.49 5.50
C ASN A 23 0.71 -0.69 6.24
N PRO A 24 0.36 0.38 6.97
CA PRO A 24 1.32 1.32 7.57
C PRO A 24 1.77 0.92 8.99
N PHE A 25 1.36 -0.24 9.48
CA PHE A 25 1.50 -0.61 10.89
C PHE A 25 2.89 -1.16 11.23
N HIS A 26 3.24 -1.19 12.51
CA HIS A 26 4.46 -1.84 13.01
C HIS A 26 5.78 -1.24 12.49
N GLY A 27 5.81 0.08 12.24
CA GLY A 27 7.02 0.81 11.84
C GLY A 27 7.44 0.61 10.37
N PHE A 28 6.67 -0.16 9.60
CA PHE A 28 6.86 -0.34 8.16
C PHE A 28 5.57 -0.07 7.41
N CYS A 29 5.67 0.60 6.26
CA CYS A 29 4.58 0.65 5.30
C CYS A 29 4.84 -0.35 4.17
N THR A 30 3.91 -1.27 4.00
CA THR A 30 4.01 -2.33 3.00
C THR A 30 2.90 -2.20 1.96
N LEU A 31 3.23 -2.55 0.72
CA LEU A 31 2.27 -2.82 -0.35
C LEU A 31 2.52 -4.25 -0.78
N ALA A 32 2.01 -5.21 -0.01
CA ALA A 32 2.16 -6.64 -0.27
C ALA A 32 1.13 -7.15 -1.29
N THR A 33 -0.11 -6.68 -1.17
CA THR A 33 -1.22 -7.04 -2.05
C THR A 33 -1.68 -5.84 -2.87
N CYS A 34 -2.69 -6.03 -3.72
CA CYS A 34 -3.20 -5.02 -4.64
C CYS A 34 -2.13 -4.53 -5.63
N LYS A 35 -2.51 -3.67 -6.59
CA LYS A 35 -1.59 -2.96 -7.52
C LYS A 35 -0.40 -3.80 -8.05
N PRO A 36 -0.63 -5.02 -8.59
CA PRO A 36 0.45 -5.93 -9.01
C PRO A 36 1.39 -5.30 -10.05
N ASP A 37 0.87 -4.45 -10.95
CA ASP A 37 1.69 -3.76 -11.96
C ASP A 37 2.70 -2.79 -11.33
N ILE A 38 2.34 -2.11 -10.24
CA ILE A 38 3.26 -1.24 -9.50
C ILE A 38 4.28 -2.12 -8.79
N ARG A 39 3.83 -3.14 -8.06
CA ARG A 39 4.71 -4.06 -7.32
C ARG A 39 5.72 -4.75 -8.24
N ASN A 40 5.34 -5.15 -9.45
CA ASN A 40 6.26 -5.73 -10.42
C ASN A 40 7.30 -4.73 -10.94
N THR A 41 6.94 -3.47 -11.14
CA THR A 41 7.80 -2.52 -11.87
C THR A 41 8.57 -1.53 -11.01
N ALA A 42 8.08 -1.20 -9.82
CA ALA A 42 8.79 -0.34 -8.88
C ALA A 42 10.08 -1.01 -8.39
N LYS A 43 11.12 -0.21 -8.18
CA LYS A 43 12.43 -0.61 -7.69
C LYS A 43 12.72 0.04 -6.35
N VAL A 44 13.69 -0.50 -5.62
CA VAL A 44 14.27 0.22 -4.47
C VAL A 44 14.75 1.60 -4.96
N GLY A 45 14.42 2.64 -4.20
CA GLY A 45 14.67 4.04 -4.56
C GLY A 45 13.47 4.77 -5.17
N ASP A 46 12.50 4.04 -5.74
CA ASP A 46 11.26 4.63 -6.28
C ASP A 46 10.32 5.09 -5.15
N TRP A 47 9.38 5.97 -5.50
CA TRP A 47 8.39 6.52 -4.57
C TRP A 47 6.98 6.10 -4.96
N ILE A 48 6.14 5.84 -3.96
CA ILE A 48 4.72 5.50 -4.11
C ILE A 48 3.87 6.59 -3.45
N LEU A 49 2.95 7.18 -4.21
CA LEU A 49 1.98 8.17 -3.76
C LEU A 49 0.56 7.59 -3.84
N GLY A 50 -0.05 7.39 -2.67
CA GLY A 50 -1.43 6.99 -2.52
C GLY A 50 -2.35 8.20 -2.36
N VAL A 51 -3.23 8.42 -3.33
CA VAL A 51 -4.17 9.54 -3.35
C VAL A 51 -5.58 9.04 -3.07
N GLY A 52 -6.34 9.69 -2.18
CA GLY A 52 -7.71 9.28 -1.88
C GLY A 52 -8.63 9.34 -3.11
N GLY A 53 -9.27 8.20 -3.40
CA GLY A 53 -10.19 8.04 -4.51
C GLY A 53 -11.57 8.66 -4.26
N ALA A 54 -12.47 8.51 -5.24
CA ALA A 54 -13.80 9.13 -5.18
C ALA A 54 -14.66 8.66 -3.98
N ASN A 55 -14.43 7.44 -3.49
CA ASN A 55 -15.21 6.84 -2.40
C ASN A 55 -14.75 7.30 -1.01
N LEU A 56 -13.58 7.93 -0.90
CA LEU A 56 -13.03 8.42 0.36
C LEU A 56 -13.33 9.91 0.51
N LYS A 57 -14.58 10.25 0.86
CA LYS A 57 -15.10 11.64 0.79
C LYS A 57 -14.17 12.70 1.39
N ASN A 58 -13.65 12.48 2.60
CA ASN A 58 -12.81 13.45 3.32
C ASN A 58 -11.36 13.51 2.81
N ALA A 59 -10.87 12.40 2.23
CA ALA A 59 -9.52 12.27 1.69
C ALA A 59 -9.48 12.35 0.15
N LYS A 60 -10.61 12.65 -0.50
CA LYS A 60 -10.73 12.66 -1.97
C LYS A 60 -9.75 13.65 -2.57
N LYS A 61 -8.91 13.19 -3.50
CA LYS A 61 -7.82 13.96 -4.15
C LYS A 61 -6.79 14.52 -3.15
N LYS A 62 -6.64 13.90 -1.98
CA LYS A 62 -5.62 14.23 -0.99
C LYS A 62 -4.60 13.10 -0.88
N CYS A 63 -3.39 13.43 -0.46
CA CYS A 63 -2.32 12.47 -0.18
C CYS A 63 -2.65 11.70 1.12
N ILE A 64 -2.90 10.40 1.00
CA ILE A 64 -3.05 9.48 2.13
C ILE A 64 -1.71 8.87 2.50
N LEU A 65 -0.90 8.53 1.49
CA LEU A 65 0.39 7.85 1.66
C LEU A 65 1.44 8.47 0.74
N LEU A 66 2.63 8.70 1.28
CA LEU A 66 3.85 8.80 0.49
C LEU A 66 4.89 7.85 1.09
N MET A 67 5.44 6.93 0.31
CA MET A 67 6.52 6.05 0.77
C MET A 67 7.62 5.89 -0.26
N LYS A 68 8.88 5.84 0.19
CA LYS A 68 10.01 5.39 -0.61
C LYS A 68 10.10 3.87 -0.52
N VAL A 69 10.23 3.18 -1.64
CA VAL A 69 10.52 1.74 -1.65
C VAL A 69 11.95 1.58 -1.17
N THR A 70 12.13 1.09 0.06
CA THR A 70 13.46 0.85 0.64
C THR A 70 13.87 -0.61 0.56
N GLU A 71 12.89 -1.51 0.45
CA GLU A 71 13.13 -2.94 0.26
C GLU A 71 12.05 -3.56 -0.64
N LYS A 72 12.43 -4.65 -1.33
CA LYS A 72 11.55 -5.40 -2.22
C LYS A 72 11.92 -6.88 -2.14
N MET A 73 10.92 -7.74 -1.89
CA MET A 73 11.13 -9.18 -1.71
C MET A 73 9.96 -10.01 -2.23
N SER A 74 10.13 -11.33 -2.31
CA SER A 74 9.03 -12.23 -2.69
C SER A 74 8.00 -12.39 -1.56
N PHE A 75 6.86 -13.03 -1.87
CA PHE A 75 5.88 -13.39 -0.84
C PHE A 75 6.45 -14.41 0.16
N ASP A 76 7.21 -15.39 -0.31
CA ASP A 76 7.81 -16.41 0.58
C ASP A 76 8.86 -15.78 1.51
N ASP A 77 9.72 -14.90 0.99
CA ASP A 77 10.68 -14.16 1.82
C ASP A 77 9.97 -13.28 2.85
N TYR A 78 8.88 -12.61 2.44
CA TYR A 78 8.06 -11.78 3.35
C TYR A 78 7.37 -12.62 4.43
N TRP A 79 6.93 -13.83 4.08
CA TRP A 79 6.30 -14.76 5.00
C TRP A 79 7.27 -15.32 6.03
N ASP A 80 8.50 -15.65 5.62
CA ASP A 80 9.51 -16.28 6.46
C ASP A 80 10.33 -15.28 7.29
N ASP A 81 10.39 -14.01 6.88
CA ASP A 81 11.09 -12.97 7.63
C ASP A 81 10.39 -12.63 8.96
N HIS A 82 11.12 -12.82 10.05
CA HIS A 82 10.64 -12.56 11.41
C HIS A 82 10.20 -11.10 11.64
N ARG A 83 10.77 -10.11 10.92
CA ARG A 83 10.35 -8.70 10.99
C ARG A 83 8.88 -8.51 10.63
N PHE A 84 8.36 -9.34 9.72
CA PHE A 84 7.02 -9.21 9.17
C PHE A 84 6.06 -10.31 9.65
N SER A 85 6.49 -11.14 10.60
CA SER A 85 5.61 -12.10 11.28
C SER A 85 4.42 -11.42 11.96
N ILE A 86 4.61 -10.21 12.49
CA ILE A 86 3.53 -9.42 13.10
C ILE A 86 2.52 -8.87 12.08
N LYS A 87 2.86 -8.88 10.78
CA LYS A 87 1.97 -8.48 9.69
C LYS A 87 1.17 -9.65 9.11
N LYS A 88 1.25 -10.86 9.69
CA LYS A 88 0.36 -11.98 9.37
C LYS A 88 -1.03 -11.71 9.98
N PRO A 89 -2.12 -11.99 9.26
CA PRO A 89 -3.45 -11.66 9.73
C PRO A 89 -3.85 -12.52 10.93
N ALA A 90 -4.54 -11.92 11.90
CA ALA A 90 -5.23 -12.66 12.97
C ALA A 90 -6.66 -12.14 13.10
N ARG A 91 -7.64 -12.88 12.57
CA ARG A 91 -9.05 -12.46 12.48
C ARG A 91 -9.74 -12.28 13.83
N ASN A 92 -9.24 -12.92 14.88
CA ASN A 92 -9.66 -12.76 16.28
C ASN A 92 -8.75 -11.81 17.09
N GLY A 93 -7.83 -11.11 16.43
CA GLY A 93 -6.89 -10.18 17.06
C GLY A 93 -7.41 -8.74 17.14
N SER A 94 -6.50 -7.82 17.43
CA SER A 94 -6.76 -6.38 17.36
C SER A 94 -7.08 -5.92 15.93
N ARG A 95 -7.65 -4.71 15.79
CA ARG A 95 -7.98 -4.13 14.47
C ARG A 95 -6.79 -4.15 13.50
N VAL A 96 -5.60 -3.83 14.01
CA VAL A 96 -4.35 -3.84 13.26
C VAL A 96 -3.99 -5.26 12.78
N GLN A 97 -4.08 -6.25 13.68
CA GLN A 97 -3.75 -7.64 13.35
C GLN A 97 -4.74 -8.25 12.35
N VAL A 98 -6.01 -7.87 12.39
CA VAL A 98 -7.01 -8.30 11.40
C VAL A 98 -6.65 -7.87 9.97
N LEU A 99 -5.90 -6.77 9.85
CA LEU A 99 -5.49 -6.14 8.59
C LEU A 99 -4.06 -6.49 8.18
N GLY A 100 -3.42 -7.48 8.82
CA GLY A 100 -2.12 -7.99 8.39
C GLY A 100 -2.12 -8.38 6.92
N ASP A 101 -1.18 -7.85 6.14
CA ASP A 101 -1.09 -7.99 4.68
C ASP A 101 -0.14 -9.10 4.21
N ASN A 102 0.51 -9.79 5.15
CA ASN A 102 1.33 -10.97 4.92
C ASN A 102 0.44 -12.22 4.83
N ILE A 103 -0.23 -12.37 3.69
CA ILE A 103 -1.33 -13.34 3.52
C ILE A 103 -1.07 -14.42 2.46
N TYR A 104 0.04 -14.33 1.72
CA TYR A 104 0.36 -15.29 0.66
C TYR A 104 1.74 -15.89 0.90
N HIS A 105 1.84 -17.20 0.74
CA HIS A 105 3.09 -17.97 0.74
C HIS A 105 2.83 -19.28 0.00
N LYS A 106 3.89 -20.04 -0.27
CA LYS A 106 3.79 -21.36 -0.87
C LYS A 106 3.98 -22.47 0.15
N ASP A 107 3.22 -23.55 -0.02
CA ASP A 107 3.43 -24.77 0.72
C ASP A 107 4.69 -25.53 0.22
N ARG A 108 4.96 -26.71 0.81
CA ARG A 108 6.10 -27.56 0.44
C ARG A 108 6.05 -28.09 -0.99
N ASN A 109 4.87 -28.08 -1.63
CA ASN A 109 4.68 -28.52 -3.00
C ASN A 109 4.81 -27.35 -4.00
N GLY A 110 4.96 -26.12 -3.50
CA GLY A 110 5.01 -24.90 -4.31
C GLY A 110 3.63 -24.33 -4.65
N GLU A 111 2.57 -24.85 -4.03
CA GLU A 111 1.20 -24.38 -4.23
C GLU A 111 0.91 -23.17 -3.35
N TRP A 112 0.15 -22.21 -3.89
CA TRP A 112 -0.17 -21.00 -3.14
C TRP A 112 -1.14 -21.27 -1.98
N ILE A 113 -0.80 -20.72 -0.83
CA ILE A 113 -1.68 -20.56 0.33
C ILE A 113 -2.14 -19.11 0.42
N GLN A 114 -3.43 -18.91 0.72
CA GLN A 114 -3.99 -17.64 1.13
C GLN A 114 -4.48 -17.73 2.58
N GLU A 115 -3.91 -16.91 3.45
CA GLU A 115 -4.34 -16.81 4.85
C GLU A 115 -5.71 -16.14 4.99
N ASP A 116 -6.44 -16.51 6.04
CA ASP A 116 -7.73 -15.93 6.36
C ASP A 116 -7.59 -14.43 6.70
N SER A 117 -8.09 -13.57 5.80
CA SER A 117 -7.70 -12.16 5.75
C SER A 117 -8.74 -11.26 5.05
N HIS A 118 -8.41 -9.97 4.89
CA HIS A 118 -9.23 -9.04 4.12
C HIS A 118 -9.52 -9.52 2.68
N HIS A 119 -8.67 -10.38 2.10
CA HIS A 119 -8.81 -10.88 0.74
C HIS A 119 -9.35 -12.31 0.65
N SER A 120 -9.73 -12.97 1.75
CA SER A 120 -10.40 -14.28 1.71
C SER A 120 -11.93 -14.15 1.59
N ASN A 121 -12.62 -15.27 1.37
CA ASN A 121 -14.08 -15.35 1.41
C ASN A 121 -14.63 -15.16 2.84
N PRO A 122 -15.94 -14.93 3.03
CA PRO A 122 -16.54 -14.76 4.36
C PRO A 122 -16.21 -15.88 5.36
N ASP A 123 -16.16 -17.12 4.89
CA ASP A 123 -15.83 -18.33 5.66
C ASP A 123 -14.32 -18.54 5.88
N GLY A 124 -13.48 -17.64 5.37
CA GLY A 124 -12.02 -17.72 5.45
C GLY A 124 -11.36 -18.55 4.35
N SER A 125 -12.13 -19.17 3.46
CA SER A 125 -11.60 -19.92 2.32
C SER A 125 -10.99 -19.00 1.25
N PHE A 126 -10.24 -19.58 0.30
CA PHE A 126 -9.54 -18.80 -0.71
C PHE A 126 -10.50 -18.04 -1.62
N ASN A 127 -10.30 -16.74 -1.76
CA ASN A 127 -10.86 -16.00 -2.88
C ASN A 127 -9.90 -16.13 -4.08
N ILE A 128 -10.22 -17.04 -4.99
CA ILE A 128 -9.37 -17.36 -6.15
C ILE A 128 -9.14 -16.13 -7.06
N THR A 129 -10.13 -15.23 -7.17
CA THR A 129 -10.00 -13.99 -7.94
C THR A 129 -8.91 -13.09 -7.35
N ASN A 130 -8.93 -12.87 -6.04
CA ASN A 130 -7.92 -12.08 -5.33
C ASN A 130 -6.56 -12.77 -5.38
N LEU A 131 -6.51 -14.06 -5.08
CA LEU A 131 -5.28 -14.86 -5.12
C LEU A 131 -4.58 -14.72 -6.48
N TYR A 132 -5.31 -15.00 -7.58
CA TYR A 132 -4.75 -14.90 -8.92
C TYR A 132 -4.32 -13.47 -9.28
N ARG A 133 -5.07 -12.46 -8.84
CA ARG A 133 -4.75 -11.06 -9.12
C ARG A 133 -3.49 -10.62 -8.38
N ASP A 134 -3.36 -10.97 -7.10
CA ASP A 134 -2.23 -10.55 -6.27
C ASP A 134 -0.96 -11.33 -6.60
N THR A 135 -1.05 -12.63 -6.85
CA THR A 135 0.12 -13.49 -7.12
C THR A 135 0.72 -13.33 -8.52
N LYS A 136 0.07 -12.57 -9.43
CA LYS A 136 0.69 -12.07 -10.68
C LYS A 136 1.95 -11.23 -10.46
N ALA A 137 2.14 -10.73 -9.25
CA ALA A 137 3.36 -10.07 -8.83
C ALA A 137 3.87 -10.77 -7.57
N ASN A 138 4.87 -11.63 -7.68
CA ASN A 138 5.54 -12.22 -6.51
C ASN A 138 6.55 -11.22 -5.92
N GLN A 139 6.07 -10.04 -5.53
CA GLN A 139 6.88 -8.91 -5.09
C GLN A 139 6.09 -8.08 -4.06
N VAL A 140 6.64 -7.93 -2.86
CA VAL A 140 6.17 -7.04 -1.79
C VAL A 140 7.04 -5.79 -1.79
N LEU A 141 6.42 -4.60 -1.81
CA LEU A 141 7.16 -3.34 -1.63
C LEU A 141 7.13 -2.97 -0.15
N ILE A 142 8.30 -2.67 0.41
CA ILE A 142 8.47 -2.35 1.83
C ILE A 142 9.11 -0.97 1.94
N SER A 143 8.67 -0.23 2.96
CA SER A 143 9.19 1.07 3.29
C SER A 143 9.40 1.22 4.79
N ASP A 144 10.62 1.60 5.16
CA ASP A 144 10.99 2.24 6.42
C ASP A 144 11.29 3.75 6.20
N HIS A 145 10.72 4.33 5.15
CA HIS A 145 10.69 5.77 4.89
C HIS A 145 9.34 6.16 4.29
N PHE A 146 8.34 6.30 5.17
CA PHE A 146 6.98 6.62 4.76
C PHE A 146 6.31 7.69 5.62
N TYR A 147 5.28 8.29 5.04
CA TYR A 147 4.35 9.22 5.64
C TYR A 147 2.93 8.72 5.37
N TYR A 148 2.22 8.32 6.43
CA TYR A 148 0.84 7.84 6.32
C TYR A 148 -0.10 8.78 7.07
N PHE A 149 -0.92 9.51 6.32
CA PHE A 149 -1.82 10.55 6.81
C PHE A 149 -3.20 10.02 7.19
N GLY A 150 -3.62 8.89 6.61
CA GLY A 150 -4.94 8.30 6.88
C GLY A 150 -6.07 9.30 6.64
N ASP A 151 -7.01 9.38 7.60
CA ASP A 151 -8.15 10.30 7.54
C ASP A 151 -7.80 11.79 7.65
N LYS A 152 -6.56 12.12 8.03
CA LYS A 152 -5.97 13.48 7.96
C LYS A 152 -5.17 13.71 6.67
N ALA A 153 -5.52 12.99 5.60
CA ALA A 153 -4.94 13.15 4.28
C ALA A 153 -4.76 14.63 3.89
N ILE A 154 -3.59 14.96 3.36
CA ILE A 154 -3.18 16.36 3.11
C ILE A 154 -3.39 16.75 1.66
N GLU A 155 -3.64 18.04 1.44
CA GLU A 155 -3.70 18.58 0.08
C GLU A 155 -2.29 18.72 -0.50
N ILE A 156 -2.16 18.33 -1.77
CA ILE A 156 -0.94 18.50 -2.58
C ILE A 156 -1.35 18.93 -3.98
N ASP A 157 -0.44 19.60 -4.70
CA ASP A 157 -0.69 20.03 -6.08
C ASP A 157 -0.58 18.86 -7.07
N LEU A 158 -1.63 18.04 -7.10
CA LEU A 158 -1.77 16.93 -8.05
C LEU A 158 -1.74 17.41 -9.52
N GLY A 159 -2.17 18.63 -9.79
CA GLY A 159 -2.17 19.21 -11.14
C GLY A 159 -0.75 19.38 -11.66
N SER A 160 0.17 19.84 -10.82
CA SER A 160 1.58 20.08 -11.18
C SER A 160 2.33 18.81 -11.62
N ILE A 161 1.93 17.65 -11.10
CA ILE A 161 2.49 16.34 -11.50
C ILE A 161 1.66 15.66 -12.58
N GLY A 162 0.69 16.37 -13.17
CA GLY A 162 -0.22 15.82 -14.18
C GLY A 162 -1.06 14.65 -13.67
N TYR A 163 -1.39 14.62 -12.38
CA TYR A 163 -2.30 13.65 -11.78
C TYR A 163 -3.74 14.16 -11.89
N ASN A 164 -4.42 13.69 -12.92
CA ASN A 164 -5.81 13.99 -13.23
C ASN A 164 -6.63 12.68 -13.23
N ARG A 165 -7.57 12.48 -14.16
CA ARG A 165 -8.37 11.23 -14.18
C ARG A 165 -7.49 10.06 -14.62
N ILE A 166 -7.03 9.26 -13.66
CA ILE A 166 -6.24 8.06 -13.91
C ILE A 166 -7.09 6.80 -13.79
N ARG A 167 -6.77 5.77 -14.59
CA ARG A 167 -7.46 4.46 -14.53
C ARG A 167 -6.79 3.48 -13.58
N ASN A 168 -5.45 3.46 -13.52
CA ASN A 168 -4.69 2.51 -12.69
C ASN A 168 -3.71 3.24 -11.77
N TYR A 169 -2.67 3.81 -12.37
CA TYR A 169 -1.65 4.63 -11.72
C TYR A 169 -0.93 5.48 -12.79
N LYS A 170 -0.16 6.47 -12.34
CA LYS A 170 0.70 7.31 -13.18
C LYS A 170 2.17 7.06 -12.80
N LYS A 171 3.04 6.87 -13.79
CA LYS A 171 4.50 6.88 -13.62
C LYS A 171 5.02 8.28 -13.93
N ILE A 172 5.82 8.84 -13.04
CA ILE A 172 6.45 10.14 -13.21
C ILE A 172 7.95 9.97 -12.98
N SER A 173 8.76 10.26 -14.00
CA SER A 173 10.22 10.26 -13.84
C SER A 173 10.64 11.46 -13.00
N LEU A 174 11.28 11.21 -11.86
CA LEU A 174 11.70 12.28 -10.95
C LEU A 174 12.80 13.13 -11.59
N ASP A 175 13.69 12.55 -12.39
CA ASP A 175 14.69 13.32 -13.17
C ASP A 175 14.07 14.40 -14.08
N LYS A 176 12.82 14.18 -14.52
CA LYS A 176 12.13 15.03 -15.51
C LYS A 176 11.01 15.88 -14.92
N SER A 177 10.72 15.75 -13.62
CA SER A 177 9.56 16.39 -13.00
C SER A 177 9.95 17.07 -11.70
N GLU A 178 10.35 18.33 -11.82
CA GLU A 178 10.63 19.19 -10.68
C GLU A 178 9.43 19.31 -9.71
N PRO A 179 8.17 19.45 -10.17
CA PRO A 179 7.04 19.48 -9.25
C PRO A 179 6.87 18.19 -8.44
N ALA A 180 7.18 17.02 -9.01
CA ALA A 180 7.10 15.76 -8.27
C ALA A 180 8.18 15.65 -7.20
N LYS A 181 9.41 16.13 -7.48
CA LYS A 181 10.47 16.22 -6.45
C LYS A 181 10.06 17.14 -5.32
N LYS A 182 9.54 18.32 -5.67
CA LYS A 182 9.11 19.33 -4.71
C LYS A 182 8.04 18.79 -3.76
N ILE A 183 7.05 18.04 -4.25
CA ILE A 183 6.04 17.40 -3.38
C ILE A 183 6.69 16.44 -2.37
N ILE A 184 7.65 15.61 -2.81
CA ILE A 184 8.36 14.68 -1.94
C ILE A 184 9.17 15.44 -0.88
N GLU A 185 9.95 16.43 -1.30
CA GLU A 185 10.80 17.24 -0.43
C GLU A 185 9.98 18.05 0.58
N GLU A 186 8.88 18.68 0.16
CA GLU A 186 8.01 19.45 1.05
C GLU A 186 7.35 18.55 2.10
N ILE A 187 6.88 17.36 1.71
CA ILE A 187 6.34 16.39 2.67
C ILE A 187 7.44 15.93 3.63
N ASP A 188 8.62 15.58 3.11
CA ASP A 188 9.73 15.08 3.92
C ASP A 188 10.23 16.10 4.94
N ILE A 189 10.29 17.38 4.56
CA ILE A 189 10.66 18.50 5.44
C ILE A 189 9.55 18.76 6.46
N LYS A 190 8.31 18.92 6.00
CA LYS A 190 7.20 19.36 6.85
C LYS A 190 6.78 18.31 7.88
N PHE A 191 6.84 17.03 7.51
CA PHE A 191 6.40 15.92 8.35
C PHE A 191 7.57 15.06 8.83
N HIS A 192 8.80 15.57 8.80
CA HIS A 192 10.01 14.81 9.15
C HIS A 192 9.90 14.05 10.48
N SER A 193 9.32 14.69 11.51
CA SER A 193 9.10 14.10 12.84
C SER A 193 8.06 12.97 12.85
N ASP A 194 7.19 12.93 11.84
CA ASP A 194 6.13 11.94 11.68
C ASP A 194 6.52 10.82 10.72
N LYS A 195 7.79 10.76 10.29
CA LYS A 195 8.27 9.67 9.44
C LYS A 195 8.13 8.33 10.16
N ASN A 196 7.63 7.34 9.43
CA ASN A 196 7.42 5.95 9.88
C ASN A 196 6.41 5.76 11.02
N ILE A 197 5.61 6.80 11.31
CA ILE A 197 4.47 6.70 12.22
C ILE A 197 3.17 6.96 11.46
N ILE A 198 2.07 6.53 12.08
CA ILE A 198 0.72 6.73 11.57
C ILE A 198 0.21 8.05 12.14
N ILE A 199 0.12 9.08 11.30
CA ILE A 199 -0.34 10.42 11.70
C ILE A 199 -1.83 10.39 12.09
N SER A 200 -2.59 9.53 11.42
CA SER A 200 -4.00 9.29 11.72
C SER A 200 -4.45 7.94 11.19
N ASP A 201 -5.57 7.45 11.71
CA ASP A 201 -6.15 6.16 11.35
C ASP A 201 -6.45 6.08 9.84
N PRO A 202 -6.37 4.88 9.23
CA PRO A 202 -6.88 4.65 7.89
C PRO A 202 -8.30 5.21 7.72
N CYS A 203 -8.63 5.75 6.55
CA CYS A 203 -9.90 6.48 6.33
C CYS A 203 -11.15 5.64 6.64
N GLN A 204 -11.05 4.32 6.56
CA GLN A 204 -12.13 3.38 6.81
C GLN A 204 -11.80 2.38 7.93
N PHE A 205 -10.93 2.75 8.86
CA PHE A 205 -10.44 1.82 9.90
C PHE A 205 -11.54 1.26 10.82
N SER A 206 -12.67 1.95 10.96
CA SER A 206 -13.85 1.43 11.68
C SER A 206 -14.46 0.18 11.02
N ASP A 207 -14.24 0.00 9.72
CA ASP A 207 -14.69 -1.13 8.92
C ASP A 207 -13.59 -2.20 8.74
N PHE A 208 -12.56 -2.22 9.60
CA PHE A 208 -11.39 -3.11 9.51
C PHE A 208 -11.72 -4.60 9.33
N TYR A 209 -12.87 -5.04 9.83
CA TYR A 209 -13.31 -6.44 9.79
C TYR A 209 -13.81 -6.86 8.41
N LYS A 210 -14.12 -5.91 7.51
CA LYS A 210 -14.67 -6.26 6.20
C LYS A 210 -13.67 -7.05 5.37
N ARG A 211 -14.19 -7.87 4.46
CA ARG A 211 -13.43 -8.54 3.39
C ARG A 211 -13.77 -7.90 2.06
N VAL A 212 -12.97 -8.13 1.02
CA VAL A 212 -13.22 -7.60 -0.32
C VAL A 212 -13.03 -8.67 -1.39
N ASP A 213 -13.97 -8.75 -2.33
CA ASP A 213 -13.73 -9.38 -3.62
C ASP A 213 -13.28 -8.29 -4.61
N GLN A 214 -12.04 -8.38 -5.11
CA GLN A 214 -11.49 -7.35 -6.00
C GLN A 214 -12.02 -7.44 -7.44
N GLY A 215 -12.66 -8.55 -7.82
CA GLY A 215 -13.31 -8.72 -9.11
C GLY A 215 -14.64 -7.99 -9.18
N THR A 216 -15.48 -8.14 -8.16
CA THR A 216 -16.80 -7.48 -8.07
C THR A 216 -16.73 -6.11 -7.40
N GLY A 217 -15.74 -5.91 -6.52
CA GLY A 217 -15.63 -4.75 -5.64
C GLY A 217 -16.54 -4.82 -4.41
N GLU A 218 -17.24 -5.95 -4.19
CA GLU A 218 -18.10 -6.15 -3.03
C GLU A 218 -17.31 -6.22 -1.72
N LEU A 219 -17.98 -5.81 -0.64
CA LEU A 219 -17.49 -5.94 0.72
C LEU A 219 -18.39 -6.88 1.51
N TYR A 220 -17.78 -7.73 2.31
CA TYR A 220 -18.46 -8.67 3.22
C TYR A 220 -18.10 -8.36 4.67
#